data_AF-A0A2G9U3A4-F1
#
_entry.id   AF-A0A2G9U3A4-F1
#
_cell.length_a   1.000
_cell.length_b   1.000
_cell.length_c   1.000
_cell.angle_alpha   90.00
_cell.angle_beta   90.00
_cell.angle_gamma   90.00
#
_symmetry.space_group_name_H-M   'P 1'
#
loop_
_entity.id
_entity.type
_entity.pdbx_description
1 polymer ?
#
loop_
_entity_poly.entity_id
_entity_poly.type
_entity_poly.pdbx_seq_one_letter_code
_entity_poly.pdbx_strand_id
1 'polypeptide(L)'
;MSRVVIMDTDLQGDVSSIPPRIVVKIISRVAGAELGDSFKDHTEDEKLFEGYEEKIRQLHNREVDCYRVFSRFDLSMLKMPRLYFAQDYREMNEQKAFLGMEWVDGVELRHIFHNVTVKEISGALRALAYLEAVSLQLTDEEKQKVASNPIGDIYGPLLPPQATAKMLLEIGGQSEAWESCCAELSRMADELADMRLPYTLNGELGELKLTS
;
A
#
# COMPACT_ATOMS: atom_id res chain seq x y z
N MET A 1 3.77 0.96 9.83
CA MET A 1 3.51 2.40 10.10
C MET A 1 2.15 2.71 10.71
N SER A 2 1.44 1.71 11.25
CA SER A 2 0.19 1.93 11.96
C SER A 2 0.06 0.83 13.00
N ARG A 3 -0.65 1.11 14.09
CA ARG A 3 -1.19 0.08 14.97
C ARG A 3 -2.62 -0.19 14.52
N VAL A 4 -2.94 -1.46 14.28
CA VAL A 4 -4.28 -1.90 13.90
C VAL A 4 -4.83 -2.67 15.08
N VAL A 5 -6.02 -2.27 15.55
CA VAL A 5 -6.69 -2.91 16.66
C VAL A 5 -8.09 -3.35 16.25
N ILE A 6 -8.51 -4.51 16.73
CA ILE A 6 -9.89 -4.95 16.66
C ILE A 6 -10.58 -4.40 17.90
N MET A 7 -11.67 -3.69 17.73
CA MET A 7 -12.44 -3.08 18.81
C MET A 7 -13.84 -3.68 18.82
N ASP A 8 -14.19 -4.35 19.92
CA ASP A 8 -15.58 -4.70 20.20
C ASP A 8 -16.30 -3.42 20.68
N THR A 9 -17.41 -3.08 20.03
CA THR A 9 -18.07 -1.79 20.19
C THR A 9 -19.18 -1.88 21.24
N ASP A 10 -18.79 -2.06 22.50
CA ASP A 10 -19.68 -1.82 23.64
C ASP A 10 -19.69 -0.33 23.99
N LEU A 11 -20.05 0.49 22.99
CA LEU A 11 -19.97 1.94 23.05
C LEU A 11 -21.22 2.51 23.71
N GLN A 12 -21.04 3.43 24.67
CA GLN A 12 -22.15 4.15 25.30
C GLN A 12 -22.64 5.28 24.37
N GLY A 13 -23.94 5.35 24.09
CA GLY A 13 -24.57 6.40 23.28
C GLY A 13 -25.46 5.85 22.15
N ASP A 14 -25.98 6.73 21.29
CA ASP A 14 -26.68 6.30 20.06
C ASP A 14 -25.67 6.01 18.95
N VAL A 15 -25.16 4.77 18.99
CA VAL A 15 -24.15 4.22 18.07
C VAL A 15 -24.71 3.01 17.33
N SER A 16 -26.04 2.95 17.18
CA SER A 16 -26.79 1.86 16.55
C SER A 16 -26.34 1.54 15.10
N SER A 17 -25.66 2.48 14.44
CA SER A 17 -25.10 2.34 13.09
C SER A 17 -23.71 1.71 13.03
N ILE A 18 -23.02 1.53 14.17
CA ILE A 18 -21.70 0.92 14.26
C ILE A 18 -21.86 -0.57 14.61
N PRO A 19 -21.26 -1.50 13.86
CA PRO A 19 -21.40 -2.93 14.14
C PRO A 19 -20.64 -3.32 15.41
N PRO A 20 -20.99 -4.46 16.06
CA PRO A 20 -20.39 -4.94 17.31
C PRO A 20 -18.88 -5.08 17.30
N ARG A 21 -18.26 -5.14 16.12
CA ARG A 21 -16.82 -5.26 15.94
C ARG A 21 -16.37 -4.43 14.74
N ILE A 22 -15.33 -3.64 14.97
CA ILE A 22 -14.68 -2.84 13.93
C ILE A 22 -13.17 -2.98 14.00
N VAL A 23 -12.51 -2.59 12.92
CA VAL A 23 -11.06 -2.36 12.89
C VAL A 23 -10.79 -0.89 13.07
N VAL A 24 -9.90 -0.55 13.98
CA VAL A 24 -9.35 0.81 14.11
C VAL A 24 -7.88 0.79 13.72
N LYS A 25 -7.54 1.54 12.68
CA LYS A 25 -6.16 1.79 12.26
C LYS A 25 -5.74 3.16 12.77
N ILE A 26 -4.65 3.20 13.53
CA ILE A 26 -4.07 4.41 14.11
C ILE A 26 -2.65 4.56 13.57
N ILE A 27 -2.35 5.73 13.01
CA ILE A 27 -0.99 6.02 12.57
C ILE A 27 -0.06 6.08 13.79
N SER A 28 1.07 5.37 13.73
CA SER A 28 1.99 5.25 14.86
C SER A 28 3.42 5.50 14.41
N ARG A 29 4.04 6.54 14.99
CA ARG A 29 5.48 6.82 14.80
C ARG A 29 6.36 5.70 15.35
N VAL A 30 5.93 5.04 16.43
CA VAL A 30 6.66 3.89 17.03
C VAL A 30 6.80 2.75 16.01
N ALA A 31 5.72 2.41 15.31
CA ALA A 31 5.76 1.38 14.27
C ALA A 31 6.58 1.79 13.03
N GLY A 32 6.89 3.08 12.85
CA GLY A 32 7.84 3.56 11.84
C GLY A 32 9.28 3.48 12.32
N ALA A 33 9.53 3.82 13.59
CA ALA A 33 10.85 3.69 14.21
C ALA A 33 11.32 2.24 14.31
N GLU A 34 10.45 1.30 14.71
CA GLU A 34 10.73 -0.14 14.71
C GLU A 34 11.14 -0.65 13.32
N LEU A 35 10.47 -0.15 12.28
CA LEU A 35 10.81 -0.45 10.90
C LEU A 35 12.19 0.11 10.55
N GLY A 36 12.44 1.37 10.90
CA GLY A 36 13.73 2.03 10.67
C GLY A 36 14.89 1.33 11.37
N ASP A 37 14.71 0.88 12.61
CA ASP A 37 15.72 0.12 13.34
C ASP A 37 16.01 -1.23 12.68
N SER A 38 15.00 -1.89 12.09
CA SER A 38 15.20 -3.13 11.32
C SER A 38 15.97 -2.89 10.01
N PHE A 39 15.85 -1.70 9.43
CA PHE A 39 16.60 -1.31 8.22
C PHE A 39 17.99 -0.76 8.52
N LYS A 40 18.28 -0.27 9.74
CA LYS A 40 19.62 0.20 10.12
C LYS A 40 20.69 -0.89 9.98
N ASP A 41 20.33 -2.15 10.14
CA ASP A 41 21.22 -3.29 9.91
C ASP A 41 21.57 -3.47 8.41
N HIS A 42 20.77 -2.91 7.51
CA HIS A 42 20.91 -3.02 6.06
C HIS A 42 21.29 -1.70 5.36
N THR A 43 21.01 -0.53 5.95
CA THR A 43 21.27 0.81 5.42
C THR A 43 21.65 1.80 6.54
N GLU A 44 22.84 2.40 6.46
CA GLU A 44 23.35 3.35 7.47
C GLU A 44 22.84 4.80 7.30
N ASP A 45 21.97 5.08 6.32
CA ASP A 45 21.67 6.46 5.94
C ASP A 45 20.47 7.03 6.71
N GLU A 46 20.73 7.87 7.72
CA GLU A 46 19.70 8.61 8.46
C GLU A 46 18.82 9.48 7.54
N LYS A 47 19.32 9.85 6.34
CA LYS A 47 18.56 10.61 5.34
C LYS A 47 17.41 9.84 4.72
N LEU A 48 17.40 8.50 4.83
CA LEU A 48 16.32 7.65 4.33
C LEU A 48 14.96 8.00 4.94
N PHE A 49 14.97 8.51 6.18
CA PHE A 49 13.78 8.84 6.95
C PHE A 49 13.48 10.34 6.98
N GLU A 50 14.27 11.17 6.29
CA GLU A 50 13.95 12.59 6.12
C GLU A 50 12.63 12.76 5.35
N GLY A 51 11.70 13.53 5.91
CA GLY A 51 10.36 13.72 5.33
C GLY A 51 9.44 12.49 5.41
N TYR A 52 9.90 11.37 5.99
CA TYR A 52 9.10 10.15 6.13
C TYR A 52 7.81 10.39 6.90
N GLU A 53 7.87 11.21 7.95
CA GLU A 53 6.68 11.55 8.72
C GLU A 53 5.63 12.30 7.91
N GLU A 54 6.07 13.30 7.14
CA GLU A 54 5.18 14.06 6.27
C GLU A 54 4.53 13.13 5.22
N LYS A 55 5.34 12.26 4.60
CA LYS A 55 4.84 11.24 3.66
C LYS A 55 3.79 10.35 4.31
N ILE A 56 4.00 9.83 5.52
CA ILE A 56 2.98 9.02 6.23
C ILE A 56 1.67 9.77 6.38
N ARG A 57 1.74 11.05 6.77
CA ARG A 57 0.54 11.86 6.97
C ARG A 57 -0.22 12.04 5.66
N GLN A 58 0.49 12.32 4.57
CA GLN A 58 -0.09 12.42 3.23
C GLN A 58 -0.73 11.10 2.79
N LEU A 59 -0.09 9.96 3.06
CA LEU A 59 -0.61 8.62 2.73
C LEU A 59 -1.87 8.27 3.52
N HIS A 60 -1.90 8.60 4.81
CA HIS A 60 -3.10 8.43 5.63
C HIS A 60 -4.25 9.27 5.08
N ASN A 61 -4.03 10.55 4.82
CA ASN A 61 -5.07 11.43 4.27
C ASN A 61 -5.55 10.92 2.90
N ARG A 62 -4.64 10.43 2.06
CA ARG A 62 -4.98 9.80 0.78
C ARG A 62 -5.83 8.54 0.95
N GLU A 63 -5.52 7.68 1.91
CA GLU A 63 -6.32 6.49 2.23
C GLU A 63 -7.73 6.89 2.66
N VAL A 64 -7.85 7.91 3.52
CA VAL A 64 -9.15 8.46 3.93
C VAL A 64 -9.91 9.01 2.70
N ASP A 65 -9.25 9.76 1.84
CA ASP A 65 -9.85 10.31 0.63
C ASP A 65 -10.31 9.19 -0.32
N CYS A 66 -9.54 8.12 -0.50
CA CYS A 66 -9.98 6.94 -1.25
C CYS A 66 -11.30 6.40 -0.69
N TYR A 67 -11.38 6.13 0.62
CA TYR A 67 -12.61 5.62 1.21
C TYR A 67 -13.78 6.59 1.03
N ARG A 68 -13.57 7.90 1.22
CA ARG A 68 -14.64 8.90 1.07
C ARG A 68 -15.13 8.99 -0.37
N VAL A 69 -14.21 9.12 -1.33
CA VAL A 69 -14.54 9.23 -2.76
C VAL A 69 -15.29 7.98 -3.25
N PHE A 70 -14.82 6.79 -2.86
CA PHE A 70 -15.41 5.55 -3.35
C PHE A 70 -16.61 5.06 -2.53
N SER A 71 -16.89 5.66 -1.36
CA SER A 71 -18.01 5.27 -0.48
C SER A 71 -19.40 5.36 -1.13
N ARG A 72 -19.55 6.18 -2.19
CA ARG A 72 -20.81 6.34 -2.92
C ARG A 72 -21.09 5.22 -3.94
N PHE A 73 -20.10 4.39 -4.26
CA PHE A 73 -20.24 3.30 -5.23
C PHE A 73 -20.49 1.96 -4.51
N ASP A 74 -20.70 0.90 -5.29
CA ASP A 74 -20.92 -0.43 -4.73
C ASP A 74 -19.63 -1.00 -4.12
N LEU A 75 -19.49 -0.83 -2.80
CA LEU A 75 -18.35 -1.34 -2.04
C LEU A 75 -18.22 -2.86 -2.12
N SER A 76 -19.31 -3.61 -2.32
CA SER A 76 -19.28 -5.06 -2.42
C SER A 76 -18.62 -5.53 -3.73
N MET A 77 -18.76 -4.72 -4.78
CA MET A 77 -18.08 -4.90 -6.07
C MET A 77 -16.62 -4.44 -6.00
N LEU A 78 -16.35 -3.31 -5.33
CA LEU A 78 -14.99 -2.81 -5.10
C LEU A 78 -14.15 -3.70 -4.15
N LYS A 79 -14.80 -4.60 -3.40
CA LYS A 79 -14.15 -5.39 -2.33
C LYS A 79 -13.43 -4.49 -1.31
N MET A 80 -13.97 -3.31 -1.06
CA MET A 80 -13.46 -2.36 -0.07
C MET A 80 -14.25 -2.46 1.23
N PRO A 81 -13.58 -2.56 2.39
CA PRO A 81 -14.25 -2.48 3.68
C PRO A 81 -15.04 -1.18 3.83
N ARG A 82 -16.19 -1.21 4.50
CA ARG A 82 -16.93 0.04 4.80
C ARG A 82 -16.13 0.92 5.77
N LEU A 83 -16.05 2.21 5.48
CA LEU A 83 -15.55 3.22 6.43
C LEU A 83 -16.70 3.73 7.31
N TYR A 84 -16.56 3.65 8.64
CA TYR A 84 -17.53 4.19 9.60
C TYR A 84 -17.16 5.60 10.04
N PHE A 85 -15.88 5.81 10.35
CA PHE A 85 -15.37 7.11 10.77
C PHE A 85 -13.89 7.23 10.42
N ALA A 86 -13.42 8.46 10.18
CA ALA A 86 -12.01 8.73 9.98
C ALA A 86 -11.67 10.16 10.40
N GLN A 87 -10.43 10.33 10.85
CA GLN A 87 -9.84 11.62 11.14
C GLN A 87 -8.57 11.79 10.30
N ASP A 88 -8.53 12.86 9.50
CA ASP A 88 -7.36 13.27 8.72
C ASP A 88 -6.38 14.04 9.60
N TYR A 89 -5.12 14.09 9.17
CA TYR A 89 -4.20 15.13 9.60
C TYR A 89 -4.61 16.48 9.01
N ARG A 90 -4.62 17.51 9.85
CA ARG A 90 -4.86 18.92 9.48
C ARG A 90 -3.92 19.80 10.30
N GLU A 91 -3.70 21.06 9.91
CA GLU A 91 -2.85 22.00 10.68
C GLU A 91 -3.28 22.10 12.15
N MET A 92 -4.60 22.07 12.42
CA MET A 92 -5.13 22.10 13.80
C MET A 92 -5.15 20.72 14.49
N ASN A 93 -4.79 19.65 13.80
CA ASN A 93 -4.75 18.28 14.33
C ASN A 93 -3.59 17.48 13.69
N GLU A 94 -2.37 17.81 14.10
CA GLU A 94 -1.15 17.19 13.57
C GLU A 94 -0.78 15.87 14.25
N GLN A 95 -1.47 15.53 15.35
CA GLN A 95 -1.06 14.45 16.24
C GLN A 95 -1.97 13.22 16.17
N LYS A 96 -3.22 13.36 15.70
CA LYS A 96 -4.20 12.27 15.77
C LYS A 96 -4.87 12.05 14.42
N ALA A 97 -4.60 10.90 13.82
CA ALA A 97 -5.27 10.46 12.61
C ALA A 97 -5.57 8.96 12.72
N PHE A 98 -6.77 8.57 12.31
CA PHE A 98 -7.26 7.20 12.44
C PHE A 98 -8.38 6.89 11.45
N LEU A 99 -8.60 5.61 11.20
CA LEU A 99 -9.73 5.07 10.44
C LEU A 99 -10.42 4.00 11.28
N GLY A 100 -11.75 4.08 11.39
CA GLY A 100 -12.62 3.02 11.89
C GLY A 100 -13.37 2.39 10.72
N MET A 101 -13.12 1.11 10.46
CA MET A 101 -13.61 0.40 9.29
C MET A 101 -14.20 -0.98 9.63
N GLU A 102 -14.92 -1.54 8.68
CA GLU A 102 -15.51 -2.89 8.74
C GLU A 102 -14.47 -3.96 9.08
N TRP A 103 -14.82 -4.82 10.04
CA TRP A 103 -14.10 -6.06 10.27
C TRP A 103 -14.56 -7.10 9.26
N VAL A 104 -13.63 -7.57 8.42
CA VAL A 104 -13.88 -8.63 7.45
C VAL A 104 -13.18 -9.90 7.93
N ASP A 105 -13.97 -10.92 8.23
CA ASP A 105 -13.47 -12.22 8.69
C ASP A 105 -13.24 -13.18 7.52
N GLY A 106 -12.44 -14.22 7.73
CA GLY A 106 -12.17 -15.27 6.75
C GLY A 106 -11.35 -14.81 5.54
N VAL A 107 -10.52 -13.78 5.71
CA VAL A 107 -9.63 -13.27 4.66
C VAL A 107 -8.31 -14.03 4.64
N GLU A 108 -7.79 -14.29 3.43
CA GLU A 108 -6.47 -14.89 3.22
C GLU A 108 -5.58 -13.89 2.48
N LEU A 109 -4.36 -13.67 2.99
CA LEU A 109 -3.38 -12.82 2.32
C LEU A 109 -2.73 -13.58 1.16
N ARG A 110 -2.88 -13.06 -0.05
CA ARG A 110 -2.22 -13.58 -1.26
C ARG A 110 -1.09 -12.67 -1.69
N HIS A 111 0.12 -13.21 -1.75
CA HIS A 111 1.30 -12.51 -2.24
C HIS A 111 1.55 -12.81 -3.72
N ILE A 112 2.38 -11.99 -4.37
CA ILE A 112 2.74 -12.09 -5.79
C ILE A 112 3.40 -13.44 -6.17
N PHE A 113 3.98 -14.14 -5.20
CA PHE A 113 4.63 -15.44 -5.39
C PHE A 113 3.70 -16.64 -5.13
N HIS A 114 2.43 -16.41 -4.76
CA HIS A 114 1.46 -17.49 -4.63
C HIS A 114 0.89 -17.85 -5.99
N ASN A 115 0.89 -19.15 -6.31
CA ASN A 115 0.13 -19.66 -7.45
C ASN A 115 -1.37 -19.47 -7.19
N VAL A 116 -2.06 -18.89 -8.17
CA VAL A 116 -3.51 -18.66 -8.13
C VAL A 116 -4.16 -19.15 -9.41
N THR A 117 -5.33 -19.75 -9.28
CA THR A 117 -6.17 -20.14 -10.41
C THR A 117 -6.89 -18.92 -10.97
N VAL A 118 -7.32 -19.00 -12.23
CA VAL A 118 -8.16 -17.97 -12.87
C VAL A 118 -9.41 -17.67 -12.03
N LYS A 119 -10.01 -18.70 -11.41
CA LYS A 119 -11.19 -18.56 -10.57
C LYS A 119 -10.91 -17.72 -9.31
N GLU A 120 -9.77 -17.94 -8.67
CA GLU A 120 -9.38 -17.21 -7.45
C GLU A 120 -9.09 -15.73 -7.75
N ILE A 121 -8.39 -15.43 -8.85
CA ILE A 121 -8.04 -14.04 -9.20
C ILE A 121 -9.18 -13.28 -9.91
N SER A 122 -10.16 -13.97 -10.51
CA SER A 122 -11.26 -13.33 -11.25
C SER A 122 -12.03 -12.32 -10.41
N GLY A 123 -12.22 -12.59 -9.11
CA GLY A 123 -12.89 -11.66 -8.19
C GLY A 123 -12.14 -10.33 -8.07
N ALA A 124 -10.82 -10.38 -7.88
CA ALA A 124 -9.97 -9.20 -7.80
C ALA A 124 -9.93 -8.44 -9.14
N LEU A 125 -9.83 -9.14 -10.27
CA LEU A 125 -9.84 -8.50 -11.60
C LEU A 125 -11.17 -7.79 -11.88
N ARG A 126 -12.31 -8.36 -11.48
CA ARG A 126 -13.62 -7.69 -11.60
C ARG A 126 -13.72 -6.46 -10.71
N ALA A 127 -13.19 -6.53 -9.49
CA ALA A 127 -13.15 -5.38 -8.58
C ALA A 127 -12.29 -4.25 -9.16
N LEU A 128 -11.13 -4.58 -9.75
CA LEU A 128 -10.27 -3.63 -10.45
C LEU A 128 -10.97 -3.00 -11.66
N ALA A 129 -11.58 -3.82 -12.52
CA ALA A 129 -12.33 -3.31 -13.68
C ALA A 129 -13.50 -2.41 -13.25
N TYR A 130 -14.19 -2.75 -12.16
CA TYR A 130 -15.24 -1.90 -11.60
C TYR A 130 -14.68 -0.60 -11.04
N LEU A 131 -13.57 -0.65 -10.28
CA LEU A 131 -12.86 0.53 -9.77
C LEU A 131 -12.46 1.47 -10.92
N GLU A 132 -11.88 0.95 -11.98
CA GLU A 132 -11.53 1.72 -13.18
C GLU A 132 -12.77 2.36 -13.82
N ALA A 133 -13.86 1.59 -13.98
CA ALA A 133 -15.09 2.09 -14.57
C ALA A 133 -15.75 3.21 -13.74
N VAL A 134 -15.79 3.07 -12.41
CA VAL A 134 -16.34 4.13 -11.54
C VAL A 134 -15.39 5.31 -11.39
N SER A 135 -14.08 5.12 -11.59
CA SER A 135 -13.10 6.21 -11.56
C SER A 135 -13.34 7.26 -12.66
N LEU A 136 -13.96 6.86 -13.78
CA LEU A 136 -14.34 7.76 -14.87
C LEU A 136 -15.44 8.76 -14.46
N GLN A 137 -16.19 8.46 -13.40
CA GLN A 137 -17.27 9.30 -12.88
C GLN A 137 -16.79 10.28 -11.80
N LEU A 138 -15.48 10.30 -11.49
CA LEU A 138 -14.92 11.22 -10.51
C LEU A 138 -14.83 12.64 -11.07
N THR A 139 -15.09 13.63 -10.21
CA THR A 139 -14.81 15.03 -10.53
C THR A 139 -13.30 15.27 -10.58
N ASP A 140 -12.88 16.40 -11.17
CA ASP A 140 -11.46 16.74 -11.22
C ASP A 140 -10.84 16.92 -9.82
N GLU A 141 -11.61 17.48 -8.89
CA GLU A 141 -11.21 17.62 -7.48
C GLU A 141 -11.02 16.25 -6.82
N GLU A 142 -11.90 15.28 -7.10
CA GLU A 142 -11.79 13.92 -6.56
C GLU A 142 -10.62 13.17 -7.17
N LYS A 143 -10.41 13.31 -8.49
CA LYS A 143 -9.25 12.74 -9.18
C LYS A 143 -7.97 13.26 -8.56
N GLN A 144 -7.85 14.56 -8.30
CA GLN A 144 -6.65 15.13 -7.68
C GLN A 144 -6.35 14.52 -6.31
N LYS A 145 -7.37 14.24 -5.49
CA LYS A 145 -7.19 13.58 -4.19
C LYS A 145 -6.68 12.15 -4.30
N VAL A 146 -6.90 11.48 -5.44
CA VAL A 146 -6.56 10.06 -5.64
C VAL A 146 -5.54 9.77 -6.75
N ALA A 147 -5.00 10.79 -7.42
CA ALA A 147 -4.17 10.64 -8.63
C ALA A 147 -2.73 10.19 -8.38
N SER A 148 -2.19 10.32 -7.16
CA SER A 148 -0.79 10.00 -6.90
C SER A 148 -0.53 8.50 -6.75
N ASN A 149 0.61 8.03 -7.28
CA ASN A 149 1.15 6.70 -7.02
C ASN A 149 2.19 6.78 -5.89
N PRO A 150 1.83 6.40 -4.65
CA PRO A 150 2.75 6.52 -3.53
C PRO A 150 3.84 5.44 -3.48
N ILE A 151 3.76 4.41 -4.35
CA ILE A 151 4.64 3.23 -4.25
C ILE A 151 6.11 3.65 -4.42
N GLY A 152 6.43 4.46 -5.44
CA GLY A 152 7.79 4.93 -5.66
C GLY A 152 8.32 5.80 -4.52
N ASP A 153 7.49 6.69 -4.00
CA ASP A 153 7.89 7.64 -2.95
C ASP A 153 8.13 6.97 -1.58
N ILE A 154 7.48 5.82 -1.33
CA ILE A 154 7.62 5.01 -0.12
C ILE A 154 8.74 4.00 -0.28
N TYR A 155 8.66 3.15 -1.30
CA TYR A 155 9.53 1.97 -1.42
C TYR A 155 10.84 2.28 -2.11
N GLY A 156 10.90 3.29 -2.99
CA GLY A 156 12.14 3.71 -3.63
C GLY A 156 13.24 4.07 -2.62
N PRO A 157 12.96 4.92 -1.62
CA PRO A 157 13.92 5.19 -0.56
C PRO A 157 14.23 3.97 0.32
N LEU A 158 13.29 3.06 0.55
CA LEU A 158 13.53 1.89 1.43
C LEU A 158 14.36 0.79 0.76
N LEU A 159 14.40 0.75 -0.58
CA LEU A 159 15.07 -0.28 -1.37
C LEU A 159 16.00 0.35 -2.41
N PRO A 160 17.01 1.16 -2.01
CA PRO A 160 17.95 1.71 -2.96
C PRO A 160 18.76 0.57 -3.62
N PRO A 161 19.27 0.76 -4.85
CA PRO A 161 19.94 -0.30 -5.60
C PRO A 161 21.03 -1.04 -4.81
N GLN A 162 21.82 -0.32 -4.02
CA GLN A 162 22.89 -0.93 -3.22
C GLN A 162 22.35 -1.83 -2.11
N ALA A 163 21.27 -1.41 -1.43
CA ALA A 163 20.62 -2.21 -0.39
C ALA A 163 19.92 -3.43 -1.00
N THR A 164 19.26 -3.25 -2.15
CA THR A 164 18.63 -4.33 -2.92
C THR A 164 19.64 -5.38 -3.36
N ALA A 165 20.79 -4.96 -3.92
CA ALA A 165 21.86 -5.87 -4.29
C ALA A 165 22.43 -6.63 -3.09
N LYS A 166 22.71 -5.93 -1.98
CA LYS A 166 23.21 -6.52 -0.73
C LYS A 166 22.23 -7.57 -0.19
N MET A 167 20.95 -7.23 -0.09
CA MET A 167 19.90 -8.13 0.37
C MET A 167 19.80 -9.39 -0.50
N LEU A 168 19.87 -9.26 -1.83
CA LEU A 168 19.85 -10.40 -2.73
C LEU A 168 21.06 -11.32 -2.53
N LEU A 169 22.26 -10.76 -2.38
CA LEU A 169 23.47 -11.55 -2.11
C LEU A 169 23.41 -12.25 -0.74
N GLU A 170 22.87 -11.60 0.29
CA GLU A 170 22.66 -12.20 1.61
C GLU A 170 21.68 -13.38 1.53
N ILE A 171 20.59 -13.27 0.78
CA ILE A 171 19.65 -14.37 0.52
C ILE A 171 20.34 -15.51 -0.23
N GLY A 172 21.11 -15.19 -1.28
CA GLY A 172 21.86 -16.17 -2.07
C GLY A 172 22.88 -16.94 -1.22
N GLY A 173 23.54 -16.26 -0.27
CA GLY A 173 24.51 -16.88 0.64
C GLY A 173 23.89 -17.85 1.66
N GLN A 174 22.57 -17.86 1.83
CA GLN A 174 21.88 -18.79 2.74
C GLN A 174 21.57 -20.14 2.09
N SER A 175 21.70 -20.29 0.77
CA SER A 175 21.34 -21.52 0.05
C SER A 175 22.04 -21.60 -1.30
N GLU A 176 22.80 -22.68 -1.52
CA GLU A 176 23.43 -23.00 -2.81
C GLU A 176 22.42 -23.05 -3.98
N ALA A 177 21.17 -23.41 -3.70
CA ALA A 177 20.12 -23.47 -4.71
C ALA A 177 19.74 -22.08 -5.28
N TRP A 178 19.99 -21.01 -4.52
CA TRP A 178 19.61 -19.64 -4.89
C TRP A 178 20.81 -18.76 -5.24
N GLU A 179 22.03 -19.16 -4.88
CA GLU A 179 23.27 -18.38 -5.03
C GLU A 179 23.42 -17.78 -6.43
N SER A 180 23.38 -18.61 -7.48
CA SER A 180 23.58 -18.14 -8.86
C SER A 180 22.48 -17.17 -9.32
N CYS A 181 21.22 -17.43 -8.94
CA CYS A 181 20.08 -16.59 -9.32
C CYS A 181 20.14 -15.24 -8.60
N CYS A 182 20.41 -15.26 -7.29
CA CYS A 182 20.58 -14.05 -6.50
C CYS A 182 21.77 -13.19 -6.96
N ALA A 183 22.88 -13.81 -7.37
CA ALA A 183 24.03 -13.11 -7.93
C ALA A 183 23.76 -12.49 -9.32
N GLU A 184 22.85 -13.07 -10.10
CA GLU A 184 22.39 -12.48 -11.35
C GLU A 184 21.45 -11.30 -11.07
N LEU A 185 20.43 -11.49 -10.23
CA LEU A 185 19.48 -10.46 -9.85
C LEU A 185 20.17 -9.25 -9.17
N SER A 186 21.22 -9.47 -8.39
CA SER A 186 21.94 -8.37 -7.73
C SER A 186 22.64 -7.44 -8.73
N ARG A 187 22.93 -7.91 -9.96
CA ARG A 187 23.47 -7.05 -11.03
C ARG A 187 22.41 -6.18 -11.70
N MET A 188 21.13 -6.53 -11.50
CA MET A 188 19.97 -5.80 -12.01
C MET A 188 19.33 -4.93 -10.91
N ALA A 189 20.07 -4.59 -9.87
CA ALA A 189 19.49 -3.95 -8.69
C ALA A 189 18.99 -2.52 -8.97
N ASP A 190 19.56 -1.83 -9.96
CA ASP A 190 19.08 -0.52 -10.40
C ASP A 190 17.69 -0.64 -11.03
N GLU A 191 17.49 -1.61 -11.92
CA GLU A 191 16.20 -1.88 -12.56
C GLU A 191 15.16 -2.42 -11.55
N LEU A 192 15.57 -3.29 -10.64
CA LEU A 192 14.69 -3.84 -9.59
C LEU A 192 14.28 -2.78 -8.57
N ALA A 193 15.08 -1.75 -8.36
CA ALA A 193 14.76 -0.62 -7.48
C ALA A 193 13.95 0.49 -8.18
N ASP A 194 13.88 0.53 -9.52
CA ASP A 194 13.08 1.53 -10.23
C ASP A 194 11.59 1.17 -10.20
N MET A 195 10.90 1.71 -9.20
CA MET A 195 9.44 1.56 -9.02
C MET A 195 8.61 2.19 -10.15
N ARG A 196 9.22 2.93 -11.09
CA ARG A 196 8.54 3.49 -12.27
C ARG A 196 8.59 2.54 -13.46
N LEU A 197 9.51 1.57 -13.46
CA LEU A 197 9.73 0.64 -14.56
C LEU A 197 8.44 -0.05 -15.04
N PRO A 198 7.51 -0.51 -14.18
CA PRO A 198 6.25 -1.10 -14.65
C PRO A 198 5.36 -0.15 -15.47
N TYR A 199 5.52 1.16 -15.29
CA TYR A 199 4.75 2.20 -15.96
C TYR A 199 5.42 2.71 -17.25
N THR A 200 6.74 2.50 -17.39
CA THR A 200 7.53 2.88 -18.57
C THR A 200 7.87 1.70 -19.47
N LEU A 201 7.67 0.47 -18.98
CA LEU A 201 8.01 -0.78 -19.67
C LEU A 201 7.46 -0.85 -21.10
N ASN A 202 6.25 -0.34 -21.32
CA ASN A 202 5.61 -0.33 -22.63
C ASN A 202 6.36 0.55 -23.64
N GLY A 203 6.95 1.66 -23.21
CA GLY A 203 7.78 2.52 -24.04
C GLY A 203 9.18 1.94 -24.23
N GLU A 204 9.75 1.36 -23.18
CA GLU A 204 11.11 0.79 -23.20
C GLU A 204 11.22 -0.50 -24.02
N LEU A 205 10.18 -1.35 -24.01
CA LEU A 205 10.12 -2.57 -24.82
C LEU A 205 9.75 -2.30 -26.29
N GLY A 206 9.57 -1.03 -26.66
CA GLY A 206 9.00 -0.62 -27.93
C GLY A 206 7.49 -0.90 -27.95
N GLU A 207 6.70 0.07 -28.41
CA GLU A 207 5.25 -0.11 -28.54
C GLU A 207 4.94 -1.43 -29.26
N LEU A 208 4.33 -2.39 -28.54
CA LEU A 208 3.59 -3.47 -29.17
C LEU A 208 2.47 -2.77 -29.95
N LYS A 209 2.75 -2.47 -31.22
CA LYS A 209 1.75 -2.05 -32.19
C LYS A 209 0.69 -3.15 -32.22
N LEU A 210 -0.36 -2.96 -31.44
CA LEU A 210 -1.62 -3.67 -31.63
C LEU A 210 -2.12 -3.20 -33.00
N THR A 211 -1.73 -3.93 -34.03
CA THR A 211 -2.35 -3.84 -35.35
C THR A 211 -3.81 -4.23 -35.16
N SER A 212 -4.69 -3.23 -35.23
CA SER A 212 -6.11 -3.43 -35.49
C SER A 212 -6.34 -3.60 -36.99
#